data_AF-A0AB34YHP3-F1
#
_entry.id   AF-A0AB34YHP3-F1
#
_cell.length_a   1.000
_cell.length_b   1.000
_cell.length_c   1.000
_cell.angle_alpha   90.00
_cell.angle_beta   90.00
_cell.angle_gamma   90.00
#
_symmetry.space_group_name_H-M   'P 1'
#
loop_
_entity.id
_entity.type
_entity.pdbx_description
1 polymer ?
#
loop_
_entity_poly.entity_id
_entity_poly.type
_entity_poly.pdbx_seq_one_letter_code
_entity_poly.pdbx_strand_id
1 'polypeptide(L)'
;MSRLTIDITDQQHQSLKALAALQGKTIKQYALERLFPGDANADRAWQELKTVLGRRISDGLAGNVSTKSIGQILDDELDGNRA
;
A
#
# COMPACT_ATOMS: atom_id res chain seq x y z
N MET A 1 13.74 -13.67 -22.00
CA MET A 1 13.90 -12.21 -22.19
C MET A 1 12.65 -11.68 -22.85
N SER A 2 11.73 -11.10 -22.07
CA SER A 2 10.42 -10.66 -22.56
C SER A 2 10.53 -9.29 -23.23
N ARG A 3 10.23 -9.20 -24.52
CA ARG A 3 10.22 -7.94 -25.29
C ARG A 3 8.78 -7.46 -25.39
N LEU A 4 8.49 -6.29 -24.82
CA LEU A 4 7.19 -5.63 -24.92
C LEU A 4 7.28 -4.53 -26.00
N THR A 5 6.44 -4.62 -27.04
CA THR A 5 6.30 -3.58 -28.06
C THR A 5 5.04 -2.78 -27.74
N ILE A 6 5.15 -1.46 -27.71
CA ILE A 6 4.05 -0.54 -27.39
C ILE A 6 3.95 0.44 -28.55
N ASP A 7 2.76 0.54 -29.13
CA ASP A 7 2.48 1.51 -30.17
C ASP A 7 2.11 2.85 -29.51
N ILE A 8 2.86 3.91 -29.80
CA ILE A 8 2.65 5.25 -29.26
C ILE A 8 2.89 6.27 -30.36
N THR A 9 2.18 7.39 -30.30
CA THR A 9 2.40 8.51 -31.23
C THR A 9 3.73 9.20 -30.94
N ASP A 10 4.32 9.88 -31.93
CA ASP A 10 5.59 10.60 -31.76
C ASP A 10 5.53 11.65 -30.63
N GLN A 11 4.40 12.32 -30.47
CA GLN A 11 4.17 13.30 -29.41
C GLN A 11 4.11 12.64 -28.02
N GLN A 12 3.52 11.44 -27.92
CA GLN A 12 3.51 10.66 -26.70
C GLN A 12 4.91 10.16 -26.36
N HIS A 13 5.68 9.72 -27.35
CA HIS A 13 7.08 9.33 -27.16
C HIS A 13 7.94 10.49 -26.67
N GLN A 14 7.80 11.69 -27.25
CA GLN A 14 8.51 12.88 -26.78
C GLN A 14 8.14 13.26 -25.34
N SER A 15 6.85 13.23 -25.02
CA SER A 15 6.37 13.50 -23.65
C SER A 15 6.92 12.47 -22.65
N LEU A 16 6.88 11.18 -22.99
CA LEU A 16 7.43 10.09 -22.17
C LEU A 16 8.95 10.24 -21.98
N LYS A 17 9.67 10.61 -23.03
CA LYS A 17 11.12 10.83 -22.99
C LYS A 17 11.48 12.02 -22.09
N ALA A 18 10.73 13.12 -22.19
CA ALA A 18 10.93 14.30 -21.35
C ALA A 18 10.66 13.98 -19.88
N LEU A 19 9.55 13.29 -19.56
CA LEU A 19 9.22 12.88 -18.20
C LEU A 19 10.25 11.90 -17.62
N ALA A 20 10.71 10.93 -18.41
CA ALA A 20 11.76 10.01 -17.98
C ALA A 20 13.07 10.75 -17.68
N ALA A 21 13.46 11.70 -18.53
CA ALA A 21 14.66 12.52 -18.33
C ALA A 21 14.56 13.42 -17.09
N LEU A 22 13.39 14.02 -16.84
CA LEU A 22 13.14 14.81 -15.62
C LEU A 22 13.27 13.98 -14.34
N GLN A 23 12.90 12.70 -14.39
CA GLN A 23 13.06 11.78 -13.27
C GLN A 23 14.46 11.12 -13.21
N GLY A 24 15.35 11.46 -14.14
CA GLY A 24 16.70 10.87 -14.25
C GLY A 24 16.69 9.39 -14.66
N LYS A 25 15.57 8.89 -15.21
CA LYS A 25 15.38 7.48 -15.59
C LYS A 25 15.43 7.30 -17.09
N THR A 26 15.79 6.11 -17.53
CA THR A 26 15.65 5.76 -18.95
C THR A 26 14.17 5.61 -19.30
N ILE A 27 13.79 5.90 -20.55
CA ILE A 27 12.40 5.73 -21.03
C ILE A 27 11.87 4.31 -20.80
N LYS A 28 12.77 3.31 -20.85
CA LYS A 28 12.45 1.90 -20.58
C LYS A 28 12.02 1.69 -19.13
N GLN A 29 12.82 2.19 -18.17
CA GLN A 29 12.51 2.09 -16.75
C GLN A 29 11.25 2.86 -16.38
N TYR A 30 11.11 4.08 -16.91
CA TYR A 30 9.96 4.93 -16.64
C TYR A 30 8.65 4.32 -17.19
N ALA A 31 8.67 3.80 -18.42
CA ALA A 31 7.51 3.12 -18.99
C ALA A 31 7.16 1.82 -18.23
N LEU A 32 8.16 1.05 -17.79
CA LEU A 32 7.95 -0.20 -17.07
C LEU A 32 7.35 0.06 -15.68
N GLU A 33 7.84 1.05 -14.94
CA GLU A 33 7.25 1.49 -13.67
C GLU A 33 5.85 2.11 -13.82
N ARG A 34 5.52 2.68 -15.00
CA ARG A 34 4.20 3.25 -15.27
C ARG A 34 3.16 2.19 -15.66
N LEU A 35 3.57 1.18 -16.42
CA LEU A 35 2.72 0.09 -16.90
C LEU A 35 2.55 -1.02 -15.86
N PHE A 36 3.61 -1.25 -15.11
CA PHE A 36 3.62 -2.06 -13.90
C PHE A 36 3.99 -1.09 -12.79
N PRO A 37 3.05 -0.27 -12.30
CA PRO A 37 3.25 0.40 -11.02
C PRO A 37 3.53 -0.72 -10.03
N GLY A 38 4.83 -0.94 -9.78
CA GLY A 38 5.29 -1.90 -8.81
C GLY A 38 4.46 -1.61 -7.59
N ASP A 39 3.83 -2.65 -7.05
CA ASP A 39 2.80 -2.57 -6.04
C ASP A 39 3.43 -2.15 -4.69
N ALA A 40 4.13 -1.02 -4.71
CA ALA A 40 4.80 -0.38 -3.61
C ALA A 40 3.79 0.05 -2.54
N ASN A 41 2.50 0.01 -2.89
CA ASN A 41 1.39 0.12 -1.97
C ASN A 41 0.95 -1.24 -1.43
N ALA A 42 0.88 -2.33 -2.20
CA ALA A 42 0.59 -3.65 -1.63
C ALA A 42 1.69 -4.14 -0.71
N ASP A 43 2.98 -3.96 -1.03
CA ASP A 43 4.05 -4.34 -0.12
C ASP A 43 3.96 -3.54 1.20
N ARG A 44 3.66 -2.24 1.13
CA ARG A 44 3.43 -1.41 2.32
C ARG A 44 2.18 -1.84 3.09
N ALA A 45 1.05 -2.02 2.42
CA ALA A 45 -0.20 -2.48 3.01
C ALA A 45 -0.04 -3.86 3.66
N TRP A 46 0.75 -4.74 3.05
CA TRP A 46 1.08 -6.07 3.57
C TRP A 46 1.94 -5.99 4.83
N GLN A 47 2.94 -5.11 4.86
CA GLN A 47 3.76 -4.87 6.06
C GLN A 47 2.94 -4.25 7.21
N GLU A 48 2.05 -3.31 6.91
CA GLU A 48 1.12 -2.74 7.90
C GLU A 48 0.18 -3.81 8.47
N LEU A 49 -0.41 -4.64 7.60
CA LEU A 49 -1.29 -5.74 8.00
C LEU A 49 -0.55 -6.77 8.86
N LYS A 50 0.68 -7.12 8.50
CA LYS A 50 1.53 -8.02 9.28
C LYS A 50 1.89 -7.43 10.65
N THR A 51 2.10 -6.12 10.73
CA THR A 51 2.38 -5.42 11.99
C THR A 51 1.15 -5.44 12.92
N VAL A 52 -0.04 -5.20 12.37
CA VAL A 52 -1.30 -5.26 13.14
C VAL A 52 -1.56 -6.68 13.64
N LEU A 53 -1.40 -7.69 12.78
CA LEU A 53 -1.55 -9.09 13.15
C LEU A 53 -0.51 -9.52 14.20
N GLY A 54 0.75 -9.12 14.06
CA GLY A 54 1.81 -9.41 15.02
C GLY A 54 1.49 -8.85 16.40
N ARG A 55 0.99 -7.61 16.50
CA ARG A 55 0.51 -7.04 17.77
C ARG A 55 -0.64 -7.84 18.36
N ARG A 56 -1.67 -8.15 17.56
CA ARG A 56 -2.83 -8.94 18.04
C ARG A 56 -2.45 -10.34 18.52
N ILE A 57 -1.52 -11.00 17.84
CA ILE A 57 -1.00 -12.31 18.25
C ILE A 57 -0.22 -12.19 19.56
N SER A 58 0.62 -11.16 19.70
CA SER A 58 1.36 -10.87 20.93
C SER A 58 0.42 -10.55 22.09
N ASP A 59 -0.62 -9.75 21.87
CA ASP A 59 -1.62 -9.39 22.88
C ASP A 59 -2.46 -10.61 23.29
N GLY A 60 -2.82 -11.46 22.34
CA GLY A 60 -3.51 -12.73 22.60
C GLY A 60 -2.65 -13.73 23.38
N LEU A 61 -1.36 -13.86 23.04
CA LEU A 61 -0.40 -14.70 23.77
C LEU A 61 -0.06 -14.14 25.15
N ALA A 62 -0.02 -12.82 25.31
CA ALA A 62 0.16 -12.14 26.59
C ALA A 62 -1.07 -12.23 27.51
N GLY A 63 -2.17 -12.83 27.03
CA GLY A 63 -3.39 -13.00 27.81
C GLY A 63 -4.24 -11.74 27.96
N ASN A 64 -3.99 -10.69 27.14
CA ASN A 64 -4.83 -9.49 27.04
C ASN A 64 -6.11 -9.78 26.21
N VAL A 65 -6.75 -10.91 26.47
CA VAL A 65 -8.08 -11.21 25.94
C VAL A 65 -9.07 -10.49 26.83
N SER A 66 -9.73 -9.46 26.28
CA SER A 66 -10.76 -8.73 27.01
C SER A 66 -11.87 -9.69 27.40
N THR A 67 -12.11 -9.82 28.71
CA THR A 67 -13.23 -10.60 29.27
C THR A 67 -14.58 -9.90 29.10
N LYS A 68 -14.59 -8.70 28.50
CA LYS A 68 -15.78 -7.91 28.21
C LYS A 68 -16.48 -8.44 26.95
N SER A 69 -17.79 -8.57 27.04
CA SER A 69 -18.62 -8.87 25.86
C SER A 69 -18.61 -7.68 24.89
N ILE A 70 -18.79 -7.94 23.59
CA ILE A 70 -18.83 -6.92 22.53
C ILE A 70 -19.79 -5.77 22.89
N GLY A 71 -20.90 -6.06 23.58
CA GLY A 71 -21.85 -5.05 24.05
C GLY A 71 -21.31 -4.12 25.14
N GLN A 72 -20.47 -4.61 26.07
CA GLN A 72 -19.86 -3.78 27.12
C GLN A 72 -18.75 -2.89 26.56
N ILE A 73 -18.04 -3.35 25.52
CA ILE A 73 -17.03 -2.55 24.82
C ILE A 73 -17.73 -1.41 24.06
N LEU A 74 -18.88 -1.69 23.46
CA LEU A 74 -19.67 -0.68 22.75
C LEU A 74 -20.22 0.38 23.71
N ASP A 75 -20.75 -0.03 24.88
CA ASP A 75 -21.24 0.92 25.88
C ASP A 75 -20.12 1.78 26.47
N ASP A 76 -18.95 1.22 26.78
CA ASP A 76 -17.80 1.99 27.31
C ASP A 76 -17.30 3.06 26.31
N GLU A 77 -17.22 2.74 25.01
CA GLU A 77 -16.78 3.70 23.98
C GLU A 77 -17.85 4.76 23.66
N LEU A 78 -19.14 4.41 23.78
CA LEU A 78 -20.24 5.35 23.58
C LEU A 78 -20.41 6.32 24.75
N ASP A 79 -20.09 5.92 25.97
CA ASP A 79 -20.16 6.78 27.16
C ASP A 79 -18.92 7.68 27.28
N GLY A 80 -17.75 7.21 26.83
CA GLY A 80 -16.52 8.00 26.76
C GLY A 80 -16.56 9.17 25.76
N ASN A 81 -17.42 9.11 24.74
CA ASN A 81 -17.60 10.16 23.73
C ASN A 81 -18.62 11.24 24.13
N ARG A 82 -19.13 11.22 25.37
CA ARG A 82 -20.12 12.19 25.89
C ARG A 82 -19.59 13.13 26.99
N ALA A 83 -18.28 13.11 27.28
CA ALA A 83 -17.65 14.03 28.25
C ALA A 83 -16.95 15.21 27.56
#